data_AF-A0A380K2E5-F1
#
_entry.id   AF-A0A380K2E5-F1
#
_cell.length_a   1.000
_cell.length_b   1.000
_cell.length_c   1.000
_cell.angle_alpha   90.00
_cell.angle_beta   90.00
_cell.angle_gamma   90.00
#
_symmetry.space_group_name_H-M   'P 1'
#
loop_
_entity.id
_entity.type
_entity.pdbx_description
1 polymer ?
#
loop_
_entity_poly.entity_id
_entity_poly.type
_entity_poly.pdbx_seq_one_letter_code
_entity_poly.pdbx_strand_id
1 'polypeptide(L)'
;MTNFKMTDAFTFPKTKAEKVEANMQAIRLVKKLQETGETAFAEEQAILARYVGWGGLANDFFDSRSSRFEAERNELKALVTKEEYHAMEQSSLTAYYTDPAIAREMWSIY
;
A
#
# COMPACT_ATOMS: atom_id res chain seq x y z
N MET A 1 29.57 -8.98 1.53
CA MET A 1 28.89 -7.70 1.22
C MET A 1 28.09 -7.94 -0.05
N THR A 2 26.80 -8.25 0.08
CA THR A 2 25.96 -8.56 -1.07
C THR A 2 25.19 -7.31 -1.40
N ASN A 3 25.67 -6.58 -2.41
CA ASN A 3 24.97 -5.45 -3.01
C ASN A 3 23.56 -5.90 -3.38
N PHE A 4 22.55 -5.26 -2.79
CA PHE A 4 21.17 -5.41 -3.23
C PHE A 4 21.08 -4.75 -4.60
N LYS A 5 21.32 -5.53 -5.66
CA LYS A 5 20.88 -5.13 -6.99
C LYS A 5 19.37 -5.09 -6.88
N MET A 6 18.79 -3.88 -6.93
CA MET A 6 17.45 -3.69 -7.46
C MET A 6 17.42 -4.47 -8.77
N THR A 7 16.92 -5.70 -8.71
CA THR A 7 16.77 -6.54 -9.88
C THR A 7 15.86 -5.81 -10.84
N ASP A 8 16.07 -6.02 -12.14
CA ASP A 8 15.34 -5.45 -13.28
C ASP A 8 13.81 -5.70 -13.30
N ALA A 9 13.16 -5.93 -12.15
CA ALA A 9 11.77 -6.31 -11.99
C ALA A 9 10.96 -5.43 -11.02
N PHE A 10 11.50 -4.32 -10.49
CA PHE A 10 10.66 -3.34 -9.78
C PHE A 10 9.81 -2.56 -10.79
N THR A 11 8.58 -3.03 -11.02
CA THR A 11 7.63 -2.39 -11.93
C THR A 11 6.55 -1.66 -11.15
N PHE A 12 6.42 -0.36 -11.39
CA PHE A 12 5.29 0.41 -10.86
C PHE A 12 3.97 -0.06 -11.50
N PRO A 13 2.90 -0.18 -10.70
CA PRO A 13 1.58 -0.50 -11.23
C PRO A 13 1.11 0.59 -12.20
N LYS A 14 0.67 0.21 -13.39
CA LYS A 14 0.34 1.15 -14.49
C LYS A 14 -1.16 1.35 -14.60
N THR A 15 -1.91 0.25 -14.58
CA THR A 15 -3.37 0.26 -14.69
C THR A 15 -4.04 0.54 -13.35
N LYS A 16 -5.29 1.01 -13.38
CA LYS A 16 -6.06 1.21 -12.15
C LYS A 16 -6.22 -0.08 -11.33
N ALA A 17 -6.36 -1.23 -11.99
CA ALA A 17 -6.47 -2.53 -11.32
C ALA A 17 -5.16 -2.92 -10.61
N GLU A 18 -4.01 -2.81 -11.29
CA GLU A 18 -2.71 -3.09 -10.66
C GLU A 18 -2.43 -2.15 -9.49
N LYS A 19 -2.86 -0.89 -9.59
CA LYS A 19 -2.71 0.11 -8.52
C LYS A 19 -3.56 -0.22 -7.31
N VAL A 20 -4.82 -0.63 -7.52
CA VAL A 20 -5.71 -1.11 -6.45
C VAL A 20 -5.09 -2.34 -5.78
N GLU A 21 -4.65 -3.32 -6.55
CA GLU A 21 -4.03 -4.54 -6.01
C GLU A 21 -2.76 -4.22 -5.21
N ALA A 22 -1.89 -3.34 -5.73
CA ALA A 22 -0.70 -2.90 -5.01
C ALA A 22 -1.04 -2.21 -3.68
N ASN A 23 -2.07 -1.37 -3.66
CA ASN A 23 -2.53 -0.72 -2.43
C ASN A 23 -3.10 -1.76 -1.43
N MET A 24 -3.90 -2.72 -1.89
CA MET A 24 -4.45 -3.77 -1.04
C MET A 24 -3.36 -4.66 -0.42
N GLN A 25 -2.34 -5.04 -1.21
CA GLN A 25 -1.19 -5.79 -0.70
C GLN A 25 -0.42 -5.02 0.38
N ALA A 26 -0.16 -3.73 0.16
CA ALA A 26 0.52 -2.90 1.13
C ALA A 26 -0.28 -2.76 2.44
N ILE A 27 -1.60 -2.55 2.35
CA ILE A 27 -2.47 -2.41 3.54
C ILE A 27 -2.53 -3.73 4.33
N ARG A 28 -2.70 -4.87 3.65
CA ARG A 28 -2.65 -6.20 4.30
C ARG A 28 -1.34 -6.39 5.07
N LEU A 29 -0.22 -6.06 4.44
CA LEU A 29 1.10 -6.20 5.04
C LEU A 29 1.26 -5.28 6.26
N VAL A 30 0.86 -4.01 6.17
CA VAL A 30 0.90 -3.09 7.31
C VAL A 30 0.09 -3.62 8.48
N LYS A 31 -1.14 -4.09 8.24
CA LYS A 31 -2.00 -4.63 9.31
C LYS A 31 -1.38 -5.87 9.97
N LYS A 32 -0.84 -6.80 9.17
CA LYS A 32 -0.08 -7.94 9.68
C LYS A 32 1.09 -7.49 10.58
N LEU A 33 1.93 -6.58 10.11
CA LEU A 33 3.10 -6.09 10.86
C LEU A 33 2.70 -5.37 12.16
N GLN A 34 1.59 -4.63 12.14
CA GLN A 34 1.03 -3.99 13.34
C GLN A 34 0.52 -5.02 14.36
N GLU A 35 -0.12 -6.08 13.90
CA GLU A 35 -0.61 -7.16 14.75
C GLU A 35 0.55 -7.97 15.37
N THR A 36 1.61 -8.23 14.61
CA THR A 36 2.76 -9.03 15.08
C THR A 36 3.81 -8.19 15.82
N GLY A 37 3.78 -6.86 15.67
CA GLY A 37 4.82 -5.97 16.20
C GLY A 37 6.17 -6.11 15.46
N GLU A 38 6.16 -6.69 14.28
CA GLU A 38 7.36 -6.94 13.47
C GLU A 38 7.68 -5.75 12.55
N THR A 39 8.88 -5.79 11.95
CA THR A 39 9.31 -4.82 10.95
C THR A 39 9.44 -5.48 9.58
N ALA A 40 9.11 -4.74 8.52
CA ALA A 40 9.17 -5.28 7.16
C ALA A 40 10.60 -5.62 6.74
N PHE A 41 10.82 -6.83 6.24
CA PHE A 41 12.08 -7.21 5.59
C PHE A 41 12.14 -6.74 4.13
N ALA A 42 13.30 -6.87 3.48
CA ALA A 42 13.57 -6.25 2.17
C ALA A 42 12.50 -6.52 1.08
N GLU A 43 11.96 -7.72 1.00
CA GLU A 43 10.91 -8.05 0.02
C GLU A 43 9.56 -7.42 0.38
N GLU A 44 9.21 -7.40 1.66
CA GLU A 44 8.02 -6.73 2.19
C GLU A 44 8.10 -5.20 2.00
N GLN A 45 9.29 -4.61 2.14
CA GLN A 45 9.53 -3.20 1.84
C GLN A 45 9.28 -2.88 0.36
N ALA A 46 9.63 -3.78 -0.55
CA ALA A 46 9.32 -3.62 -1.97
C ALA A 46 7.80 -3.65 -2.24
N ILE A 47 7.02 -4.41 -1.45
CA ILE A 47 5.55 -4.39 -1.52
C ILE A 47 5.02 -3.03 -1.06
N LEU A 48 5.50 -2.53 0.08
CA LEU A 48 5.12 -1.20 0.60
C LEU A 48 5.46 -0.08 -0.38
N ALA A 49 6.63 -0.16 -1.04
CA ALA A 49 7.08 0.82 -2.02
C ALA A 49 6.20 0.91 -3.30
N ARG A 50 5.33 -0.09 -3.53
CA ARG A 50 4.41 -0.10 -4.69
C ARG A 50 3.08 0.60 -4.40
N TYR A 51 2.83 1.05 -3.17
CA TYR A 51 1.65 1.84 -2.84
C TYR A 51 1.66 3.17 -3.60
N VAL A 52 0.56 3.50 -4.26
CA VAL A 52 0.46 4.70 -5.15
C VAL A 52 -0.57 5.74 -4.69
N GLY A 53 -1.21 5.52 -3.55
CA GLY A 53 -2.29 6.37 -3.05
C GLY A 53 -3.61 6.19 -3.80
N TRP A 54 -4.67 6.84 -3.29
CA TRP A 54 -6.03 6.64 -3.79
C TRP A 54 -6.52 7.71 -4.75
N GLY A 55 -5.90 8.89 -4.87
CA GLY A 55 -6.47 10.02 -5.62
C GLY A 55 -6.93 9.70 -7.05
N GLY A 56 -6.06 9.10 -7.88
CA GLY A 56 -6.43 8.70 -9.25
C GLY A 56 -7.32 7.45 -9.35
N LEU A 57 -7.61 6.81 -8.22
CA LEU A 57 -8.42 5.60 -8.09
C LEU A 57 -9.76 5.89 -7.40
N ALA A 58 -9.87 6.97 -6.64
CA ALA A 58 -10.90 7.16 -5.63
C ALA A 58 -12.32 7.09 -6.22
N ASN A 59 -12.54 7.76 -7.35
CA ASN A 59 -13.83 7.75 -8.03
C ASN A 59 -14.24 6.36 -8.54
N ASP A 60 -13.30 5.51 -8.94
CA ASP A 60 -13.60 4.16 -9.43
C ASP A 60 -13.67 3.14 -8.30
N PHE A 61 -12.79 3.29 -7.31
CA PHE A 61 -12.64 2.35 -6.20
C PHE A 61 -13.73 2.57 -5.16
N PHE A 62 -13.98 3.81 -4.70
CA PHE A 62 -14.93 4.10 -3.63
C PHE A 62 -16.39 4.29 -4.09
N ASP A 63 -16.69 4.25 -5.39
CA ASP A 63 -18.09 4.27 -5.86
C ASP A 63 -18.80 2.96 -5.47
N SER A 64 -19.60 3.03 -4.41
CA SER A 64 -20.36 1.90 -3.86
C SER A 64 -21.44 1.35 -4.80
N ARG A 65 -21.81 2.10 -5.85
CA ARG A 65 -22.79 1.66 -6.85
C ARG A 65 -22.15 0.84 -7.97
N SER A 66 -20.83 0.88 -8.08
CA SER A 66 -20.06 0.16 -9.09
C SER A 66 -19.73 -1.25 -8.60
N SER A 67 -19.99 -2.29 -9.40
CA SER A 67 -19.50 -3.64 -9.09
C SER A 67 -17.98 -3.77 -9.29
N ARG A 68 -17.34 -2.79 -9.95
CA ARG A 68 -15.90 -2.75 -10.12
C ARG A 68 -15.24 -2.56 -8.75
N PHE A 69 -14.26 -3.41 -8.45
CA PHE A 69 -13.53 -3.42 -7.17
C PHE A 69 -14.39 -3.69 -5.93
N GLU A 70 -15.57 -4.30 -6.09
CA GLU A 70 -16.46 -4.57 -4.95
C GLU A 70 -15.82 -5.50 -3.91
N ALA A 71 -15.13 -6.55 -4.37
CA ALA A 71 -14.44 -7.48 -3.49
C ALA A 71 -13.32 -6.78 -2.70
N GLU A 72 -12.47 -6.00 -3.38
CA GLU A 72 -11.36 -5.27 -2.80
C GLU A 72 -11.85 -4.16 -1.85
N ARG A 73 -12.96 -3.48 -2.16
CA ARG A 73 -13.61 -2.55 -1.24
C ARG A 73 -14.11 -3.25 0.03
N ASN A 74 -14.76 -4.40 -0.12
CA ASN A 74 -15.29 -5.14 1.03
C ASN A 74 -14.16 -5.66 1.91
N GLU A 75 -13.08 -6.15 1.30
CA GLU A 75 -11.87 -6.50 2.01
C GLU A 75 -11.27 -5.29 2.74
N LEU A 76 -11.14 -4.14 2.07
CA LEU A 76 -10.60 -2.94 2.69
C LEU A 76 -11.39 -2.56 3.95
N LYS A 77 -12.72 -2.58 3.88
CA LYS A 77 -13.61 -2.31 5.04
C LYS A 77 -13.44 -3.31 6.18
N ALA A 78 -13.00 -4.53 5.90
CA ALA A 78 -12.73 -5.53 6.93
C ALA A 78 -11.33 -5.36 7.56
N LEU A 79 -10.37 -4.81 6.80
CA LEU A 79 -8.99 -4.60 7.24
C LEU A 79 -8.78 -3.33 8.07
N VAL A 80 -9.57 -2.28 7.82
CA VAL A 80 -9.35 -0.95 8.40
C VAL A 80 -10.55 -0.49 9.22
N THR A 81 -10.34 0.43 10.17
CA THR A 81 -11.46 1.01 10.91
C THR A 81 -12.32 1.89 10.00
N LYS A 82 -13.54 2.20 10.43
CA LYS A 82 -14.43 3.09 9.67
C LYS A 82 -13.79 4.47 9.43
N GLU A 83 -13.06 4.98 10.41
CA GLU A 83 -12.36 6.26 10.34
C GLU A 83 -11.19 6.19 9.34
N GLU A 84 -10.42 5.11 9.35
CA GLU A 84 -9.36 4.87 8.36
C GLU A 84 -9.93 4.74 6.95
N TYR A 85 -11.04 4.02 6.78
CA TYR A 85 -11.72 3.88 5.49
C TYR A 85 -12.19 5.24 4.96
N HIS A 86 -12.87 6.02 5.81
CA HIS A 86 -13.28 7.38 5.43
C HIS A 86 -12.07 8.28 5.14
N ALA A 87 -10.99 8.16 5.91
CA ALA A 87 -9.76 8.90 5.63
C ALA A 87 -9.17 8.53 4.25
N MET A 88 -9.17 7.25 3.87
CA MET A 88 -8.71 6.79 2.55
C MET A 88 -9.64 7.22 1.41
N GLU A 89 -10.95 7.27 1.66
CA GLU A 89 -11.96 7.76 0.71
C GLU A 89 -11.85 9.27 0.48
N GLN A 90 -11.62 10.03 1.56
CA GLN A 90 -11.45 11.48 1.51
C GLN A 90 -10.04 11.88 1.04
N SER A 91 -9.05 11.00 1.20
CA SER A 91 -7.68 11.30 0.81
C SER A 91 -7.42 10.92 -0.65
N SER A 92 -7.17 11.94 -1.46
CA SER A 92 -6.41 11.75 -2.69
C SER A 92 -4.91 11.50 -2.42
N LEU A 93 -4.42 11.75 -1.20
CA LEU A 93 -3.01 11.79 -0.82
C LEU A 93 -2.76 11.47 0.67
N THR A 94 -3.12 10.28 1.18
CA THR A 94 -2.47 9.80 2.41
C THR A 94 -1.55 8.63 2.08
N ALA A 95 -0.26 8.94 1.94
CA ALA A 95 0.85 8.04 2.18
C ALA A 95 0.98 7.79 3.69
N TYR A 96 -0.11 7.35 4.33
CA TYR A 96 -0.05 6.96 5.73
C TYR A 96 0.63 5.59 5.81
N TYR A 97 1.56 5.46 6.76
CA TYR A 97 2.44 4.32 7.02
C TYR A 97 3.77 4.30 6.27
N THR A 98 4.57 5.36 6.44
CA THR A 98 6.01 5.16 6.64
C THR A 98 6.33 5.47 8.10
N ASP A 99 6.53 4.44 8.93
CA ASP A 99 7.12 4.61 10.26
C ASP A 99 8.66 4.73 10.13
N PRO A 100 9.30 5.72 10.79
CA PRO A 100 10.64 6.26 10.50
C PRO A 100 11.85 5.32 10.60
N ALA A 101 11.73 4.07 11.05
CA ALA A 101 12.84 3.11 10.98
C ALA A 101 13.11 2.64 9.54
N ILE A 102 12.07 2.56 8.70
CA ILE A 102 12.17 2.09 7.31
C ILE A 102 12.62 3.19 6.34
N ALA A 103 12.42 4.46 6.70
CA ALA A 103 12.97 5.59 5.95
C ALA A 103 14.49 5.83 6.21
N ARG A 104 15.06 5.32 7.31
CA ARG A 104 16.47 5.55 7.65
C ARG A 104 17.44 4.70 6.83
N GLU A 105 17.07 3.50 6.41
CA GLU A 105 17.91 2.63 5.58
C GLU A 105 17.79 2.92 4.08
N MET A 106 16.74 3.62 3.64
CA MET A 106 16.58 4.08 2.25
C MET A 106 17.63 5.11 1.80
N TRP A 107 18.50 5.62 2.71
CA TRP A 107 19.54 6.60 2.39
C TRP A 107 20.90 6.37 3.09
N SER A 108 21.19 5.17 3.59
CA SER A 108 22.47 4.89 4.29
C SER A 108 23.43 3.95 3.54
N ILE A 109 23.35 3.84 2.21
CA ILE A 109 24.42 3.22 1.43
C ILE A 109 24.88 4.18 0.32
N TYR A 110 25.72 5.13 0.73
CA TYR A 110 26.98 5.46 0.05
C TYR A 110 28.10 5.29 1.06
#